data_AF-A0A068TX97-F1
#
_entry.id   AF-A0A068TX97-F1
#
_cell.length_a   1.000
_cell.length_b   1.000
_cell.length_c   1.000
_cell.angle_alpha   90.00
_cell.angle_beta   90.00
_cell.angle_gamma   90.00
#
_symmetry.space_group_name_H-M   'P 1'
#
loop_
_entity.id
_entity.type
_entity.pdbx_description
1 polymer ?
#
loop_
_entity_poly.entity_id
_entity_poly.type
_entity_poly.pdbx_seq_one_letter_code
_entity_poly.pdbx_strand_id
1 'polypeptide(L)'
;MSDEELLWRASLVPHITEYPFNRTPKIAFMFLTRGSLPLAPLWEVFFKGHQGFFSIYLHTSPEFTNEPPESSVFYKRRIPSKHVQWGRVTMIDAEKRLLANALLDHSNERFILLSEACIPIFNFTTIYNYLINANQSFLSTFDDPRPIGRGRYNKRMWPMITLSDWRKGSQWFEANRKLAIEIVSDVKLYPIFRDLCMPPCYMDEHYLPTLVTKVCPELTSNRTITWTDWSTGGSHPRTFMRNDITEPFLNQARFGVNCSYNGEISSVCHLFARKFHPSTLQPLLRIAPKLLGFTT
;
A
#
# COMPACT_ATOMS: atom_id res chain seq x y z
N MET A 1 -8.56 5.69 21.72
CA MET A 1 -7.71 6.72 21.09
C MET A 1 -8.46 7.25 19.89
N SER A 2 -8.66 8.56 19.80
CA SER A 2 -9.24 9.20 18.62
C SER A 2 -8.26 9.18 17.44
N ASP A 3 -8.72 9.48 16.22
CA ASP A 3 -7.80 9.61 15.07
C ASP A 3 -6.83 10.77 15.27
N GLU A 4 -7.26 11.87 15.89
CA GLU A 4 -6.40 13.02 16.18
C GLU A 4 -5.25 12.66 17.14
N GLU A 5 -5.58 12.00 18.26
CA GLU A 5 -4.58 11.51 19.21
C GLU A 5 -3.63 10.50 18.55
N LEU A 6 -4.16 9.62 17.71
CA LEU A 6 -3.39 8.60 17.01
C LEU A 6 -2.41 9.21 16.01
N LEU A 7 -2.87 10.14 15.16
CA LEU A 7 -2.04 10.80 14.17
C LEU A 7 -0.96 11.66 14.83
N TRP A 8 -1.29 12.36 15.91
CA TRP A 8 -0.33 13.12 16.70
C TRP A 8 0.73 12.21 17.34
N ARG A 9 0.34 11.07 17.94
CA ARG A 9 1.31 10.12 18.50
C ARG A 9 2.19 9.49 17.43
N ALA A 10 1.60 9.14 16.28
CA ALA A 10 2.33 8.52 15.17
C ALA A 10 3.31 9.47 14.48
N SER A 11 3.13 10.79 14.61
CA SER A 11 4.06 11.80 14.07
C SER A 11 5.20 12.17 15.00
N LEU A 12 5.26 11.62 16.21
CA LEU A 12 6.38 11.86 17.13
C LEU A 12 7.66 11.22 16.59
N VAL A 13 8.74 12.00 16.54
CA VAL A 13 10.05 11.56 16.05
C VAL A 13 11.08 11.69 17.17
N PRO A 14 11.85 10.63 17.48
CA PRO A 14 12.89 10.72 18.51
C PRO A 14 14.05 11.58 18.03
N HIS A 15 14.57 12.44 18.91
CA HIS A 15 15.80 13.20 18.66
C HIS A 15 17.07 12.38 18.91
N ILE A 16 16.97 11.28 19.67
CA ILE A 16 18.04 10.28 19.80
C ILE A 16 17.81 9.24 18.71
N THR A 17 18.71 9.19 17.73
CA THR A 17 18.56 8.34 16.55
C THR A 17 18.96 6.89 16.80
N GLU A 18 19.83 6.65 17.78
CA GLU A 18 20.27 5.31 18.17
C GLU A 18 19.26 4.67 19.11
N TYR A 19 18.88 3.42 18.81
CA TYR A 19 17.97 2.67 19.66
C TYR A 19 18.72 2.09 20.85
N PRO A 20 18.19 2.19 22.08
CA PRO A 20 18.83 1.63 23.27
C PRO A 20 18.66 0.09 23.37
N PHE A 21 18.23 -0.57 22.29
CA PHE A 21 18.00 -2.01 22.22
C PHE A 21 18.25 -2.54 20.81
N ASN A 22 18.58 -3.83 20.72
CA ASN A 22 18.70 -4.51 19.42
C ASN A 22 17.34 -4.57 18.74
N ARG A 23 17.27 -3.99 17.55
CA ARG A 23 16.04 -3.83 16.79
C ARG A 23 16.22 -4.42 15.40
N THR A 24 15.33 -5.33 15.03
CA THR A 24 15.21 -5.83 13.66
C THR A 24 14.21 -4.95 12.91
N PRO A 25 14.59 -4.33 11.78
CA PRO A 25 13.63 -3.63 10.92
C PRO A 25 12.49 -4.56 10.49
N LYS A 26 11.27 -4.04 10.49
CA LYS A 26 10.07 -4.75 10.07
C LYS A 26 9.40 -4.07 8.91
N ILE A 27 8.66 -4.87 8.17
CA ILE A 27 7.70 -4.41 7.17
C ILE A 27 6.29 -4.51 7.73
N ALA A 28 5.57 -3.40 7.74
CA ALA A 28 4.16 -3.35 8.10
C ALA A 28 3.30 -3.65 6.87
N PHE A 29 2.60 -4.79 6.91
CA PHE A 29 1.61 -5.16 5.91
C PHE A 29 0.24 -4.67 6.36
N MET A 30 -0.26 -3.63 5.69
CA MET A 30 -1.49 -2.95 6.03
C MET A 30 -2.58 -3.34 5.04
N PHE A 31 -3.56 -4.13 5.47
CA PHE A 31 -4.67 -4.56 4.62
C PHE A 31 -5.88 -3.67 4.86
N LEU A 32 -6.31 -2.97 3.82
CA LEU A 32 -7.58 -2.27 3.78
C LEU A 32 -8.59 -3.13 3.03
N THR A 33 -9.55 -3.71 3.74
CA THR A 33 -10.50 -4.68 3.18
C THR A 33 -11.94 -4.35 3.54
N ARG A 34 -12.88 -4.87 2.76
CA ARG A 34 -14.31 -4.78 3.11
C ARG A 34 -14.72 -5.85 4.13
N GLY A 35 -14.09 -7.02 4.08
CA GLY A 35 -14.43 -8.15 4.94
C GLY A 35 -13.32 -9.17 5.01
N SER A 36 -13.66 -10.45 4.79
CA SER A 36 -12.72 -11.56 4.89
C SER A 36 -11.56 -11.46 3.89
N LEU A 37 -10.47 -12.16 4.21
CA LEU A 37 -9.30 -12.32 3.36
C LEU A 37 -9.37 -13.69 2.66
N PRO A 38 -10.04 -13.82 1.51
CA PRO A 38 -10.18 -15.09 0.80
C PRO A 38 -8.82 -15.67 0.36
N LEU A 39 -7.82 -14.82 0.17
CA LEU A 39 -6.46 -15.23 -0.18
C LEU A 39 -5.54 -15.38 1.06
N ALA A 40 -6.08 -15.32 2.28
CA ALA A 40 -5.31 -15.49 3.51
C ALA A 40 -4.41 -16.73 3.54
N PRO A 41 -4.83 -17.93 3.05
CA PRO A 41 -3.95 -19.10 3.07
C PRO A 41 -2.67 -18.92 2.25
N LEU A 42 -2.69 -18.14 1.15
CA LEU A 42 -1.48 -17.80 0.40
C LEU A 42 -0.55 -16.91 1.23
N TRP A 43 -1.12 -15.93 1.93
CA TRP A 43 -0.37 -15.04 2.83
C TRP A 43 0.18 -15.78 4.05
N GLU A 44 -0.54 -16.76 4.61
CA GLU A 44 -0.06 -17.58 5.72
C GLU A 44 1.21 -18.35 5.33
N VAL A 45 1.23 -18.93 4.11
CA VAL A 45 2.44 -19.58 3.57
C VAL A 45 3.55 -18.55 3.35
N PHE A 46 3.23 -17.36 2.82
CA PHE A 46 4.21 -16.29 2.62
C PHE A 46 4.88 -15.82 3.92
N PHE A 47 4.15 -15.76 5.04
CA PHE A 47 4.67 -15.29 6.33
C PHE A 47 5.32 -16.39 7.19
N LYS A 48 5.10 -17.67 6.86
CA LYS A 48 5.59 -18.81 7.64
C LYS A 48 7.11 -18.78 7.77
N GLY A 49 7.63 -18.81 9.00
CA GLY A 49 9.06 -18.82 9.30
C GLY A 49 9.73 -17.44 9.34
N HIS A 50 8.99 -16.35 9.16
CA HIS A 50 9.52 -14.99 9.11
C HIS A 50 9.07 -14.11 10.29
N GLN A 51 8.66 -14.73 11.39
CA GLN A 51 8.25 -14.03 12.61
C GLN A 51 9.35 -13.07 13.08
N GLY A 52 8.97 -11.85 13.45
CA GLY A 52 9.90 -10.80 13.88
C GLY A 52 10.35 -9.82 12.79
N PHE A 53 10.17 -10.16 11.51
CA PHE A 53 10.52 -9.29 10.36
C PHE A 53 9.32 -8.55 9.75
N PHE A 54 8.12 -8.80 10.26
CA PHE A 54 6.91 -8.15 9.79
C PHE A 54 5.91 -7.89 10.91
N SER A 55 4.96 -7.02 10.60
CA SER A 55 3.76 -6.77 11.38
C SER A 55 2.55 -6.71 10.42
N ILE A 56 1.36 -7.05 10.90
CA ILE A 56 0.13 -7.06 10.11
C ILE A 56 -0.90 -6.17 10.78
N TYR A 57 -1.54 -5.31 9.99
CA TYR A 57 -2.64 -4.44 10.43
C TYR A 57 -3.81 -4.60 9.48
N LEU A 58 -5.00 -4.83 10.02
CA LEU A 58 -6.23 -5.01 9.25
C LEU A 58 -7.20 -3.87 9.55
N HIS A 59 -7.61 -3.15 8.52
CA HIS A 59 -8.76 -2.25 8.56
C HIS A 59 -9.90 -2.88 7.75
N THR A 60 -10.97 -3.27 8.44
CA THR A 60 -12.12 -3.96 7.84
C THR A 60 -13.39 -3.10 7.93
N SER A 61 -14.48 -3.46 7.24
CA SER A 61 -15.78 -2.83 7.54
C SER A 61 -16.10 -3.00 9.03
N PRO A 62 -16.64 -1.98 9.73
CA PRO A 62 -17.11 -2.13 11.11
C PRO A 62 -18.17 -3.22 11.29
N GLU A 63 -18.92 -3.54 10.23
CA GLU A 63 -19.94 -4.60 10.24
C GLU A 63 -19.33 -6.01 10.19
N PHE A 64 -18.06 -6.12 9.77
CA PHE A 64 -17.38 -7.40 9.65
C PHE A 64 -16.75 -7.79 10.99
N THR A 65 -17.34 -8.75 11.67
CA THR A 65 -16.95 -9.16 13.03
C THR A 65 -16.08 -10.42 13.08
N ASN A 66 -16.08 -11.25 12.03
CA ASN A 66 -15.38 -12.54 12.02
C ASN A 66 -13.88 -12.37 12.31
N GLU A 67 -13.41 -13.03 13.36
CA GLU A 67 -12.00 -13.10 13.74
C GLU A 67 -11.39 -14.41 13.18
N PRO A 68 -10.20 -14.37 12.55
CA PRO A 68 -9.46 -15.58 12.19
C PRO A 68 -9.16 -16.47 13.41
N PRO A 69 -8.88 -17.79 13.21
CA PRO A 69 -8.48 -18.66 14.30
C PRO A 69 -7.13 -18.22 14.90
N GLU A 70 -6.87 -18.59 16.17
CA GLU A 70 -5.64 -18.16 16.87
C GLU A 70 -4.34 -18.60 16.18
N SER A 71 -4.39 -19.67 15.39
CA SER A 71 -3.27 -20.17 14.59
C SER A 71 -2.94 -19.29 13.38
N SER A 72 -3.85 -18.40 12.97
CA SER A 72 -3.67 -17.54 11.80
C SER A 72 -2.75 -16.36 12.12
N VAL A 73 -1.89 -16.00 11.16
CA VAL A 73 -1.06 -14.78 11.24
C VAL A 73 -1.91 -13.50 11.35
N PHE A 74 -3.17 -13.58 10.93
CA PHE A 74 -4.15 -12.49 10.95
C PHE A 74 -4.96 -12.37 12.25
N TYR A 75 -4.78 -13.30 13.21
CA TYR A 75 -5.47 -13.25 14.50
C TYR A 75 -5.12 -11.98 15.28
N LYS A 76 -6.14 -11.27 15.77
CA LYS A 76 -6.02 -10.04 16.57
C LYS A 76 -5.16 -8.96 15.89
N ARG A 77 -5.25 -8.87 14.56
CA ARG A 77 -4.56 -7.84 13.75
C ARG A 77 -5.46 -6.65 13.37
N ARG A 78 -6.75 -6.70 13.72
CA ARG A 78 -7.71 -5.63 13.41
C ARG A 78 -7.42 -4.37 14.21
N ILE A 79 -7.25 -3.24 13.51
CA ILE A 79 -7.19 -1.92 14.12
C ILE A 79 -8.61 -1.36 14.31
N PRO A 80 -8.84 -0.37 15.20
CA PRO A 80 -10.10 0.35 15.24
C PRO A 80 -10.46 0.88 13.86
N SER A 81 -11.55 0.40 13.26
CA SER A 81 -11.90 0.66 11.86
C SER A 81 -13.16 1.52 11.75
N LYS A 82 -13.30 2.25 10.65
CA LYS A 82 -14.49 3.08 10.33
C LYS A 82 -15.03 2.75 8.94
N HIS A 83 -16.23 3.22 8.61
CA HIS A 83 -16.78 3.02 7.26
C HIS A 83 -15.92 3.71 6.20
N VAL A 84 -15.77 3.03 5.05
CA VAL A 84 -14.94 3.50 3.93
C VAL A 84 -15.76 3.51 2.65
N GLN A 85 -15.81 4.68 2.02
CA GLN A 85 -16.39 4.88 0.70
C GLN A 85 -15.29 5.13 -0.34
N TRP A 86 -15.40 4.44 -1.48
CA TRP A 86 -14.48 4.59 -2.61
C TRP A 86 -14.44 6.02 -3.14
N GLY A 87 -13.25 6.53 -3.43
CA GLY A 87 -13.05 7.87 -3.99
C GLY A 87 -13.21 9.03 -2.99
N ARG A 88 -13.61 8.76 -1.74
CA ARG A 88 -13.95 9.78 -0.74
C ARG A 88 -12.89 9.92 0.34
N VAL A 89 -13.05 10.94 1.19
CA VAL A 89 -12.16 11.22 2.34
C VAL A 89 -11.94 10.00 3.22
N THR A 90 -13.00 9.23 3.45
CA THR A 90 -12.97 8.06 4.33
C THR A 90 -11.98 6.99 3.87
N MET A 91 -11.63 6.95 2.58
CA MET A 91 -10.58 6.06 2.07
C MET A 91 -9.21 6.49 2.60
N ILE A 92 -8.87 7.77 2.43
CA ILE A 92 -7.64 8.35 2.97
C ILE A 92 -7.60 8.26 4.49
N ASP A 93 -8.73 8.45 5.17
CA ASP A 93 -8.80 8.31 6.64
C ASP A 93 -8.44 6.90 7.09
N ALA A 94 -8.90 5.88 6.38
CA ALA A 94 -8.56 4.49 6.67
C ALA A 94 -7.07 4.19 6.40
N GLU A 95 -6.53 4.72 5.30
CA GLU A 95 -5.10 4.60 4.97
C GLU A 95 -4.20 5.29 6.00
N LYS A 96 -4.51 6.54 6.37
CA LYS A 96 -3.82 7.28 7.43
C LYS A 96 -3.93 6.56 8.78
N ARG A 97 -5.09 5.96 9.08
CA ARG A 97 -5.29 5.19 10.32
C ARG A 97 -4.46 3.90 10.35
N LEU A 98 -4.36 3.19 9.23
CA LEU A 98 -3.48 2.04 9.08
C LEU A 98 -2.02 2.44 9.28
N LEU A 99 -1.57 3.48 8.58
CA LEU A 99 -0.22 4.03 8.72
C LEU A 99 0.09 4.42 10.17
N ALA A 100 -0.81 5.16 10.81
CA ALA A 100 -0.60 5.66 12.15
C ALA A 100 -0.53 4.52 13.19
N ASN A 101 -1.41 3.52 13.11
CA ASN A 101 -1.30 2.34 13.98
C ASN A 101 0.00 1.56 13.74
N ALA A 102 0.44 1.47 12.48
CA ALA A 102 1.69 0.82 12.14
C ALA A 102 2.93 1.58 12.61
N LEU A 103 2.89 2.92 12.59
CA LEU A 103 3.99 3.78 13.03
C LEU A 103 4.27 3.68 14.54
N LEU A 104 3.27 3.30 15.34
CA LEU A 104 3.43 3.09 16.78
C LEU A 104 4.41 1.95 17.12
N ASP A 105 4.57 0.95 16.24
CA ASP A 105 5.69 0.01 16.35
C ASP A 105 6.93 0.68 15.73
N HIS A 106 7.85 1.08 16.61
CA HIS A 106 9.13 1.67 16.25
C HIS A 106 9.99 0.73 15.42
N SER A 107 9.66 -0.58 15.38
CA SER A 107 10.33 -1.58 14.56
C SER A 107 9.97 -1.51 13.08
N ASN A 108 8.82 -0.93 12.72
CA ASN A 108 8.40 -0.83 11.32
C ASN A 108 9.16 0.28 10.58
N GLU A 109 9.82 -0.09 9.48
CA GLU A 109 10.53 0.83 8.57
C GLU A 109 9.84 1.03 7.22
N ARG A 110 9.07 0.04 6.78
CA ARG A 110 8.41 0.03 5.46
C ARG A 110 6.94 -0.29 5.65
N PHE A 111 6.06 0.40 4.94
CA PHE A 111 4.62 0.37 5.15
C PHE A 111 3.93 0.12 3.82
N ILE A 112 3.31 -1.05 3.66
CA ILE A 112 2.71 -1.49 2.39
C ILE A 112 1.20 -1.50 2.52
N LEU A 113 0.51 -0.80 1.63
CA LEU A 113 -0.96 -0.87 1.52
C LEU A 113 -1.38 -2.02 0.59
N LEU A 114 -2.29 -2.87 1.05
CA LEU A 114 -2.81 -4.05 0.34
C LEU A 114 -4.34 -4.15 0.49
N SER A 115 -4.99 -4.90 -0.39
CA SER A 115 -6.40 -5.30 -0.27
C SER A 115 -6.53 -6.81 -0.18
N GLU A 116 -7.76 -7.27 0.04
CA GLU A 116 -8.14 -8.68 0.00
C GLU A 116 -7.88 -9.38 -1.35
N ALA A 117 -7.63 -8.61 -2.41
CA ALA A 117 -7.41 -9.09 -3.76
C ALA A 117 -5.97 -8.88 -4.27
N CYS A 118 -5.04 -8.55 -3.37
CA CYS A 118 -3.61 -8.49 -3.66
C CYS A 118 -2.92 -9.81 -3.32
N ILE A 119 -1.85 -10.14 -4.07
CA ILE A 119 -0.98 -11.28 -3.80
C ILE A 119 0.50 -10.86 -3.83
N PRO A 120 1.39 -11.52 -3.07
CA PRO A 120 2.82 -11.42 -3.31
C PRO A 120 3.20 -12.19 -4.59
N ILE A 121 4.15 -11.65 -5.37
CA ILE A 121 4.69 -12.32 -6.57
C ILE A 121 6.17 -12.68 -6.46
N PHE A 122 6.76 -12.41 -5.29
CA PHE A 122 8.07 -12.89 -4.86
C PHE A 122 7.98 -13.43 -3.43
N ASN A 123 8.98 -14.21 -3.01
CA ASN A 123 9.02 -14.77 -1.67
C ASN A 123 9.33 -13.69 -0.62
N PHE A 124 9.10 -14.01 0.66
CA PHE A 124 9.25 -13.05 1.74
C PHE A 124 10.66 -12.48 1.81
N THR A 125 11.69 -13.32 1.77
CA THR A 125 13.09 -12.89 1.85
C THR A 125 13.46 -11.90 0.73
N THR A 126 13.01 -12.17 -0.51
CA THR A 126 13.22 -11.26 -1.64
C THR A 126 12.51 -9.91 -1.40
N ILE A 127 11.24 -9.93 -1.02
CA ILE A 127 10.47 -8.69 -0.75
C ILE A 127 11.07 -7.91 0.42
N TYR A 128 11.45 -8.61 1.48
CA TYR A 128 12.04 -8.01 2.68
C TYR A 128 13.36 -7.31 2.35
N ASN A 129 14.30 -8.02 1.72
CA ASN A 129 15.58 -7.45 1.35
C ASN A 129 15.44 -6.32 0.33
N TYR A 130 14.49 -6.42 -0.59
CA TYR A 130 14.21 -5.35 -1.55
C TYR A 130 13.74 -4.06 -0.85
N LEU A 131 12.79 -4.16 0.08
CA LEU A 131 12.21 -2.97 0.70
C LEU A 131 13.10 -2.37 1.79
N ILE A 132 13.73 -3.19 2.63
CA ILE A 132 14.63 -2.70 3.67
C ILE A 132 15.85 -1.98 3.09
N ASN A 133 16.36 -2.44 1.94
CA ASN A 133 17.52 -1.82 1.29
C ASN A 133 17.15 -0.76 0.24
N ALA A 134 15.87 -0.42 0.06
CA ALA A 134 15.46 0.60 -0.90
C ALA A 134 15.70 2.02 -0.36
N ASN A 135 16.39 2.85 -1.14
CA ASN A 135 16.69 4.25 -0.77
C ASN A 135 15.44 5.12 -0.72
N GLN A 136 14.43 4.81 -1.54
CA GLN A 136 13.20 5.57 -1.71
C GLN A 136 11.96 4.72 -1.43
N SER A 137 10.84 5.39 -1.22
CA SER A 137 9.50 4.82 -1.16
C SER A 137 8.93 4.58 -2.55
N PHE A 138 7.93 3.71 -2.66
CA PHE A 138 7.27 3.38 -3.92
C PHE A 138 5.83 3.90 -3.96
N LEU A 139 5.69 5.18 -4.30
CA LEU A 139 4.41 5.84 -4.54
C LEU A 139 4.37 6.36 -5.98
N SER A 140 3.40 5.90 -6.77
CA SER A 140 3.26 6.31 -8.16
C SER A 140 2.76 7.75 -8.26
N THR A 141 3.50 8.59 -8.98
CA THR A 141 3.12 9.98 -9.23
C THR A 141 3.37 10.35 -10.68
N PHE A 142 2.38 10.93 -11.34
CA PHE A 142 2.51 11.46 -12.69
C PHE A 142 1.55 12.61 -12.92
N ASP A 143 1.87 13.46 -13.88
CA ASP A 143 1.00 14.52 -14.33
C ASP A 143 0.19 14.04 -15.54
N ASP A 144 -1.11 13.87 -15.36
CA ASP A 144 -2.00 13.33 -16.38
C ASP A 144 -2.82 14.47 -17.02
N PRO A 145 -2.52 14.87 -18.27
CA PRO A 145 -3.18 16.00 -18.91
C PRO A 145 -4.65 15.74 -19.27
N ARG A 146 -5.13 14.49 -19.15
CA ARG A 146 -6.48 14.08 -19.54
C ARG A 146 -7.54 14.55 -18.53
N PRO A 147 -8.85 14.48 -18.87
CA PRO A 147 -9.94 14.84 -17.95
C PRO A 147 -9.91 14.06 -16.62
N ILE A 148 -9.43 12.81 -16.64
CA ILE A 148 -9.29 11.95 -15.45
C ILE A 148 -8.08 12.28 -14.56
N GLY A 149 -7.28 13.28 -14.95
CA GLY A 149 -6.10 13.77 -14.25
C GLY A 149 -6.25 15.24 -13.88
N ARG A 150 -5.64 16.14 -14.67
CA ARG A 150 -5.75 17.60 -14.51
C ARG A 150 -7.20 18.10 -14.58
N GLY A 151 -8.08 17.43 -15.32
CA GLY A 151 -9.51 17.80 -15.38
C GLY A 151 -10.26 17.64 -14.06
N ARG A 152 -9.71 16.93 -13.08
CA ARG A 152 -10.28 16.78 -11.73
C ARG A 152 -9.79 17.82 -10.74
N TYR A 153 -8.82 18.67 -11.12
CA TYR A 153 -8.30 19.73 -10.27
C TYR A 153 -9.36 20.81 -10.02
N ASN A 154 -9.54 21.20 -8.75
CA ASN A 154 -10.44 22.27 -8.36
C ASN A 154 -9.66 23.59 -8.24
N LYS A 155 -9.99 24.60 -9.06
CA LYS A 155 -9.31 25.91 -9.05
C LYS A 155 -9.32 26.61 -7.69
N ARG A 156 -10.29 26.31 -6.81
CA ARG A 156 -10.37 26.83 -5.44
C ARG A 156 -9.27 26.32 -4.50
N MET A 157 -8.50 25.31 -4.92
CA MET A 157 -7.35 24.83 -4.16
C MET A 157 -6.14 25.80 -4.24
N TRP A 158 -6.15 26.72 -5.21
CA TRP A 158 -5.18 27.81 -5.30
C TRP A 158 -5.41 28.83 -4.17
N PRO A 159 -4.35 29.43 -3.57
CA PRO A 159 -2.94 29.34 -3.94
C PRO A 159 -2.18 28.16 -3.32
N MET A 160 -2.79 27.45 -2.37
CA MET A 160 -2.09 26.42 -1.57
C MET A 160 -1.66 25.21 -2.39
N ILE A 161 -2.48 24.78 -3.34
CA ILE A 161 -2.16 23.74 -4.32
C ILE A 161 -2.40 24.34 -5.69
N THR A 162 -1.34 24.49 -6.47
CA THR A 162 -1.41 24.94 -7.86
C THR A 162 -1.71 23.78 -8.80
N LEU A 163 -2.13 24.07 -10.03
CA LEU A 163 -2.29 23.02 -11.04
C LEU A 163 -0.97 22.29 -11.34
N SER A 164 0.17 22.97 -11.23
CA SER A 164 1.50 22.36 -11.39
C SER A 164 1.87 21.40 -10.25
N ASP A 165 1.31 21.59 -9.06
CA ASP A 165 1.48 20.66 -7.94
C ASP A 165 0.60 19.40 -8.09
N TRP A 166 -0.52 19.52 -8.82
CA TRP A 166 -1.52 18.45 -8.95
C TRP A 166 -0.94 17.21 -9.61
N ARG A 167 -1.02 16.07 -8.93
CA ARG A 167 -0.56 14.78 -9.45
C ARG A 167 -1.64 13.73 -9.36
N LYS A 168 -1.48 12.71 -10.18
CA LYS A 168 -2.26 11.48 -10.16
C LYS A 168 -1.35 10.30 -9.84
N GLY A 169 -1.90 9.27 -9.22
CA GLY A 169 -1.19 8.06 -8.87
C GLY A 169 -2.12 6.88 -8.63
N SER A 170 -1.51 5.75 -8.29
CA SER A 170 -2.19 4.58 -7.78
C SER A 170 -2.46 4.76 -6.28
N GLN A 171 -3.64 4.31 -5.81
CA GLN A 171 -3.92 4.17 -4.38
C GLN A 171 -2.87 3.28 -3.67
N TRP A 172 -2.38 2.23 -4.35
CA TRP A 172 -1.44 1.27 -3.78
C TRP A 172 -0.04 1.84 -3.73
N PHE A 173 0.44 2.06 -2.51
CA PHE A 173 1.77 2.57 -2.22
C PHE A 173 2.53 1.66 -1.27
N GLU A 174 3.84 1.85 -1.29
CA GLU A 174 4.71 1.53 -0.18
C GLU A 174 5.44 2.81 0.25
N ALA A 175 5.54 3.02 1.55
CA ALA A 175 6.21 4.17 2.14
C ALA A 175 7.29 3.71 3.12
N ASN A 176 8.47 4.33 3.09
CA ASN A 176 9.40 4.24 4.19
C ASN A 176 8.88 5.05 5.40
N ARG A 177 9.50 4.85 6.57
CA ARG A 177 9.06 5.51 7.82
C ARG A 177 9.02 7.03 7.74
N LYS A 178 10.00 7.66 7.07
CA LYS A 178 10.05 9.12 6.90
C LYS A 178 8.82 9.60 6.12
N LEU A 179 8.54 8.97 4.98
CA LEU A 179 7.38 9.33 4.17
C LEU A 179 6.05 9.04 4.89
N ALA A 180 5.97 7.92 5.61
CA ALA A 180 4.79 7.57 6.40
C ALA A 180 4.48 8.65 7.46
N ILE A 181 5.50 9.20 8.11
CA ILE A 181 5.37 10.31 9.07
C ILE A 181 4.81 11.56 8.37
N GLU A 182 5.39 11.98 7.24
CA GLU A 182 4.91 13.14 6.47
C GLU A 182 3.43 13.02 6.08
N ILE A 183 2.98 11.82 5.71
CA ILE A 183 1.59 11.55 5.36
C ILE A 183 0.65 11.71 6.56
N VAL A 184 1.00 11.14 7.72
CA VAL A 184 0.13 11.21 8.90
C VAL A 184 0.13 12.59 9.54
N SER A 185 1.23 13.34 9.44
CA SER A 185 1.37 14.69 10.00
C SER A 185 0.85 15.81 9.09
N ASP A 186 0.37 15.52 7.88
CA ASP A 186 -0.16 16.56 7.00
C ASP A 186 -1.47 17.14 7.55
N VAL A 187 -1.36 18.37 8.05
CA VAL A 187 -2.44 19.23 8.52
C VAL A 187 -2.69 20.42 7.61
N LYS A 188 -1.97 20.55 6.48
CA LYS A 188 -2.04 21.69 5.56
C LYS A 188 -2.79 21.36 4.28
N LEU A 189 -2.41 20.28 3.59
CA LEU A 189 -3.01 19.91 2.31
C LEU A 189 -4.23 19.02 2.50
N TYR A 190 -4.20 18.11 3.46
CA TYR A 190 -5.30 17.18 3.74
C TYR A 190 -6.67 17.88 3.91
N PRO A 191 -6.82 18.95 4.73
CA PRO A 191 -8.12 19.63 4.86
C PRO A 191 -8.62 20.22 3.52
N ILE A 192 -7.71 20.72 2.69
CA ILE A 192 -8.04 21.26 1.36
C ILE A 192 -8.57 20.15 0.46
N PHE A 193 -7.91 18.99 0.44
CA PHE A 193 -8.38 17.82 -0.30
C PHE A 193 -9.73 17.32 0.22
N ARG A 194 -9.88 17.19 1.53
CA ARG A 194 -11.12 16.79 2.19
C ARG A 194 -12.30 17.64 1.71
N ASP A 195 -12.11 18.96 1.65
CA ASP A 195 -13.19 19.91 1.40
C ASP A 195 -13.43 20.17 -0.10
N LEU A 196 -12.40 20.02 -0.95
CA LEU A 196 -12.45 20.43 -2.36
C LEU A 196 -12.28 19.30 -3.38
N CYS A 197 -11.77 18.12 -3.00
CA CYS A 197 -11.71 16.93 -3.87
C CYS A 197 -12.97 16.09 -3.71
N MET A 198 -14.05 16.56 -4.33
CA MET A 198 -15.32 15.84 -4.44
C MET A 198 -15.51 15.32 -5.87
N PRO A 199 -16.37 14.31 -6.11
CA PRO A 199 -16.62 13.79 -7.45
C PRO A 199 -16.81 14.93 -8.46
N PRO A 200 -16.11 14.89 -9.62
CA PRO A 200 -15.43 13.73 -10.21
C PRO A 200 -14.00 13.44 -9.69
N CYS A 201 -13.53 14.14 -8.66
CA CYS A 201 -12.23 13.89 -8.01
C CYS A 201 -12.27 12.62 -7.13
N TYR A 202 -11.17 11.86 -7.13
CA TYR A 202 -10.94 10.71 -6.25
C TYR A 202 -9.72 10.99 -5.37
N MET A 203 -9.91 11.07 -4.06
CA MET A 203 -8.83 11.46 -3.14
C MET A 203 -7.68 10.44 -3.12
N ASP A 204 -8.01 9.15 -3.15
CA ASP A 204 -7.07 8.02 -3.17
C ASP A 204 -6.17 7.99 -4.42
N GLU A 205 -6.55 8.68 -5.50
CA GLU A 205 -5.73 8.81 -6.71
C GLU A 205 -4.93 10.12 -6.79
N HIS A 206 -5.23 11.12 -5.95
CA HIS A 206 -4.69 12.48 -6.12
C HIS A 206 -4.04 13.09 -4.87
N TYR A 207 -4.52 12.77 -3.67
CA TYR A 207 -4.03 13.38 -2.43
C TYR A 207 -2.57 13.03 -2.17
N LEU A 208 -2.24 11.75 -1.96
CA LEU A 208 -0.87 11.35 -1.65
C LEU A 208 0.11 11.69 -2.79
N PRO A 209 -0.20 11.46 -4.08
CA PRO A 209 0.70 11.87 -5.17
C PRO A 209 1.02 13.37 -5.16
N THR A 210 0.03 14.21 -4.88
CA THR A 210 0.19 15.67 -4.81
C THR A 210 0.99 16.07 -3.57
N LEU A 211 0.67 15.50 -2.40
CA LEU A 211 1.37 15.75 -1.15
C LEU A 211 2.87 15.45 -1.30
N VAL A 212 3.20 14.24 -1.75
CA VAL A 212 4.60 13.81 -1.83
C VAL A 212 5.38 14.61 -2.85
N THR A 213 4.80 14.88 -4.03
CA THR A 213 5.47 15.69 -5.05
C THR A 213 5.73 17.13 -4.58
N LYS A 214 4.81 17.70 -3.79
CA LYS A 214 4.91 19.08 -3.33
C LYS A 214 5.82 19.24 -2.11
N VAL A 215 5.84 18.26 -1.20
CA VAL A 215 6.46 18.39 0.13
C VAL A 215 7.78 17.62 0.23
N CYS A 216 7.86 16.41 -0.31
CA CYS A 216 9.01 15.51 -0.13
C CYS A 216 9.30 14.67 -1.40
N PRO A 217 9.52 15.31 -2.57
CA PRO A 217 9.69 14.61 -3.85
C PRO A 217 10.88 13.66 -3.89
N GLU A 218 11.91 13.90 -3.07
CA GLU A 218 13.11 13.08 -2.97
C GLU A 218 12.87 11.72 -2.28
N LEU A 219 11.79 11.59 -1.50
CA LEU A 219 11.48 10.37 -0.75
C LEU A 219 10.81 9.28 -1.59
N THR A 220 10.45 9.55 -2.85
CA THR A 220 9.72 8.61 -3.71
C THR A 220 10.44 8.36 -5.03
N SER A 221 10.31 7.14 -5.55
CA SER A 221 10.79 6.75 -6.87
C SER A 221 9.75 7.01 -7.99
N ASN A 222 8.63 7.68 -7.68
CA ASN A 222 7.52 7.98 -8.60
C ASN A 222 6.86 6.76 -9.28
N ARG A 223 7.07 5.55 -8.75
CA ARG A 223 6.49 4.29 -9.26
C ARG A 223 5.86 3.49 -8.14
N THR A 224 4.96 2.59 -8.50
CA THR A 224 4.38 1.61 -7.58
C THR A 224 5.13 0.28 -7.66
N ILE A 225 5.06 -0.50 -6.58
CA ILE A 225 5.50 -1.91 -6.54
C ILE A 225 4.32 -2.89 -6.73
N THR A 226 3.13 -2.39 -7.07
CA THR A 226 1.94 -3.21 -7.27
C THR A 226 1.57 -3.28 -8.74
N TRP A 227 1.82 -4.42 -9.38
CA TRP A 227 1.42 -4.67 -10.76
C TRP A 227 -0.11 -4.71 -10.86
N THR A 228 -0.66 -4.00 -11.84
CA THR A 228 -2.10 -3.91 -12.09
C THR A 228 -2.37 -3.87 -13.59
N ASP A 229 -3.29 -4.72 -14.06
CA ASP A 229 -3.71 -4.75 -15.47
C ASP A 229 -4.89 -3.82 -15.73
N TRP A 230 -4.62 -2.75 -16.48
CA TRP A 230 -5.61 -1.75 -16.91
C TRP A 230 -6.05 -1.91 -18.37
N SER A 231 -5.66 -3.00 -19.04
CA SER A 231 -5.95 -3.23 -20.47
C SER A 231 -7.44 -3.26 -20.83
N THR A 232 -8.31 -3.61 -19.88
CA THR A 232 -9.77 -3.63 -20.06
C THR A 232 -10.41 -2.24 -20.07
N GLY A 233 -9.67 -1.20 -19.67
CA GLY A 233 -10.20 0.15 -19.48
C GLY A 233 -11.18 0.28 -18.31
N GLY A 234 -11.75 1.48 -18.14
CA GLY A 234 -12.72 1.79 -17.09
C GLY A 234 -12.13 2.31 -15.78
N SER A 235 -12.94 2.31 -14.72
CA SER A 235 -12.55 2.81 -13.38
C SER A 235 -11.94 1.73 -12.47
N HIS A 236 -11.90 0.47 -12.94
CA HIS A 236 -11.36 -0.66 -12.19
C HIS A 236 -10.47 -1.51 -13.10
N PRO A 237 -9.37 -2.08 -12.57
CA PRO A 237 -8.50 -2.96 -13.35
C PRO A 237 -9.15 -4.32 -13.59
N ARG A 238 -8.59 -5.09 -14.52
CA ARG A 238 -8.98 -6.48 -14.78
C ARG A 238 -8.92 -7.30 -13.50
N THR A 239 -9.95 -8.14 -13.30
CA THR A 239 -9.96 -9.15 -12.24
C THR A 239 -9.59 -10.50 -12.82
N PHE A 240 -8.51 -11.11 -12.32
CA PHE A 240 -8.06 -12.44 -12.72
C PHE A 240 -8.87 -13.51 -12.00
N MET A 241 -9.31 -14.49 -12.78
CA MET A 241 -10.06 -15.67 -12.36
C MET A 241 -9.16 -16.90 -12.32
N ARG A 242 -9.69 -18.02 -11.81
CA ARG A 242 -9.00 -19.32 -11.70
C ARG A 242 -8.16 -19.69 -12.93
N ASN A 243 -8.72 -19.54 -14.13
CA ASN A 243 -8.10 -19.99 -15.38
C ASN A 243 -7.04 -19.03 -15.91
N ASP A 244 -6.96 -17.80 -15.40
CA ASP A 244 -5.91 -16.85 -15.77
C ASP A 244 -4.58 -17.17 -15.07
N ILE A 245 -4.61 -17.98 -14.00
CA ILE A 245 -3.45 -18.24 -13.15
C ILE A 245 -2.56 -19.31 -13.78
N THR A 246 -1.50 -18.85 -14.44
CA THR A 246 -0.47 -19.68 -15.06
C THR A 246 0.92 -19.18 -14.71
N GLU A 247 1.94 -20.05 -14.79
CA GLU A 247 3.33 -19.63 -14.57
C GLU A 247 3.81 -18.56 -15.56
N PRO A 248 3.54 -18.65 -16.88
CA PRO A 248 3.92 -17.60 -17.81
C PRO A 248 3.29 -16.24 -17.46
N PHE A 249 2.02 -16.23 -17.05
CA PHE A 249 1.35 -15.01 -16.61
C PHE A 249 2.04 -14.40 -15.38
N LEU A 250 2.30 -15.19 -14.34
CA LEU A 250 2.95 -14.69 -13.13
C LEU A 250 4.40 -14.24 -13.39
N ASN A 251 5.14 -14.92 -14.28
CA ASN A 251 6.46 -14.47 -14.70
C ASN A 251 6.41 -13.17 -15.51
N GLN A 252 5.38 -12.97 -16.35
CA GLN A 252 5.15 -11.69 -17.03
C GLN A 252 4.90 -10.56 -16.02
N ALA A 253 4.13 -10.80 -14.96
CA ALA A 253 3.92 -9.81 -13.91
C ALA A 253 5.20 -9.49 -13.12
N ARG A 254 6.08 -10.49 -12.93
CA ARG A 254 7.35 -10.36 -12.19
C ARG A 254 8.47 -9.67 -12.97
N PHE A 255 8.60 -10.00 -14.25
CA PHE A 255 9.79 -9.68 -15.05
C PHE A 255 9.47 -9.04 -16.40
N GLY A 256 8.20 -8.71 -16.68
CA GLY A 256 7.76 -8.20 -17.97
C GLY A 256 8.16 -6.75 -18.26
N VAL A 257 8.71 -6.03 -17.29
CA VAL A 257 9.16 -4.63 -17.44
C VAL A 257 10.44 -4.39 -16.65
N ASN A 258 11.26 -3.46 -17.14
CA ASN A 258 12.43 -2.95 -16.44
C ASN A 258 12.11 -1.59 -15.79
N CYS A 259 12.80 -1.27 -14.71
CA CYS A 259 12.66 -0.03 -13.96
C CYS A 259 13.96 0.31 -13.23
N SER A 260 14.01 1.49 -12.62
CA SER A 260 15.11 1.84 -11.72
C SER A 260 14.85 1.35 -10.29
N TYR A 261 15.89 0.79 -9.69
CA TYR A 261 15.97 0.44 -8.27
C TYR A 261 17.34 0.87 -7.74
N ASN A 262 17.37 1.76 -6.74
CA ASN A 262 18.59 2.33 -6.17
C ASN A 262 19.58 2.91 -7.22
N GLY A 263 19.07 3.45 -8.32
CA GLY A 263 19.88 4.04 -9.40
C GLY A 263 20.29 3.04 -10.49
N GLU A 264 20.06 1.74 -10.31
CA GLU A 264 20.40 0.69 -11.27
C GLU A 264 19.15 0.18 -12.02
N ILE A 265 19.37 -0.39 -13.21
CA ILE A 265 18.31 -1.06 -13.96
C ILE A 265 18.01 -2.42 -13.31
N SER A 266 16.74 -2.68 -13.03
CA SER A 266 16.26 -3.95 -12.47
C SER A 266 15.05 -4.46 -13.25
N SER A 267 14.91 -5.77 -13.35
CA SER A 267 13.70 -6.45 -13.82
C SER A 267 12.67 -6.67 -12.71
N VAL A 268 13.02 -6.42 -11.44
CA VAL A 268 12.12 -6.57 -10.28
C VAL A 268 11.46 -5.24 -9.98
N CYS A 269 10.37 -4.96 -10.69
CA CYS A 269 9.65 -3.69 -10.59
C CYS A 269 8.41 -3.75 -9.72
N HIS A 270 7.80 -4.92 -9.61
CA HIS A 270 6.61 -5.13 -8.82
C HIS A 270 6.85 -6.28 -7.85
N LEU A 271 6.45 -6.08 -6.60
CA LEU A 271 6.54 -7.10 -5.54
C LEU A 271 5.17 -7.75 -5.27
N PHE A 272 4.10 -7.05 -5.64
CA PHE A 272 2.72 -7.47 -5.48
C PHE A 272 1.96 -7.35 -6.80
N ALA A 273 0.85 -8.06 -6.91
CA ALA A 273 -0.05 -7.96 -8.04
C ALA A 273 -1.51 -7.91 -7.60
N ARG A 274 -2.34 -7.26 -8.43
CA ARG A 274 -3.81 -7.20 -8.29
C ARG A 274 -4.49 -7.12 -9.68
N LYS A 275 -5.76 -7.51 -9.83
CA LYS A 275 -6.75 -7.89 -8.81
C LYS A 275 -7.15 -9.36 -8.96
N PHE A 276 -7.04 -10.14 -7.89
CA PHE A 276 -7.27 -11.59 -7.93
C PHE A 276 -8.62 -11.95 -7.29
N HIS A 277 -9.45 -12.71 -8.01
CA HIS A 277 -10.70 -13.25 -7.48
C HIS A 277 -10.43 -14.42 -6.50
N PRO A 278 -11.28 -14.67 -5.49
CA PRO A 278 -11.12 -15.81 -4.56
C PRO A 278 -10.89 -17.18 -5.24
N SER A 279 -11.46 -17.39 -6.43
CA SER A 279 -11.29 -18.63 -7.21
C SER A 279 -9.84 -18.90 -7.66
N THR A 280 -8.95 -17.90 -7.55
CA THR A 280 -7.52 -18.01 -7.88
C THR A 280 -6.71 -18.70 -6.78
N LEU A 281 -7.22 -18.82 -5.55
CA LEU A 281 -6.46 -19.33 -4.41
C LEU A 281 -5.85 -20.72 -4.69
N GLN A 282 -6.65 -21.66 -5.18
CA GLN A 282 -6.19 -23.03 -5.40
C GLN A 282 -5.10 -23.14 -6.49
N PRO A 283 -5.25 -22.54 -7.69
CA PRO A 283 -4.15 -22.43 -8.64
C PRO A 283 -2.90 -21.74 -8.07
N LEU A 284 -3.07 -20.64 -7.32
CA LEU A 284 -1.95 -19.92 -6.73
C LEU A 284 -1.16 -20.78 -5.74
N LEU A 285 -1.84 -21.50 -4.85
CA LEU A 285 -1.18 -22.41 -3.90
C LEU A 285 -0.45 -23.57 -4.59
N ARG A 286 -0.90 -24.03 -5.76
CA ARG A 286 -0.19 -25.05 -6.54
C ARG A 286 1.09 -24.54 -7.18
N ILE A 287 1.09 -23.28 -7.63
CA ILE A 287 2.21 -22.67 -8.34
C ILE A 287 3.22 -22.03 -7.36
N ALA A 288 2.75 -21.57 -6.21
CA ALA A 288 3.54 -20.82 -5.23
C ALA A 288 4.82 -21.54 -4.76
N PRO A 289 4.85 -22.87 -4.48
CA PRO A 289 6.09 -23.56 -4.16
C PRO A 289 7.17 -23.41 -5.25
N LYS A 290 6.78 -23.49 -6.53
CA LYS A 290 7.70 -23.36 -7.66
C LYS A 290 8.15 -21.92 -7.90
N LEU A 291 7.26 -20.95 -7.79
CA LEU A 291 7.58 -19.54 -8.10
C LEU A 291 8.18 -18.76 -6.92
N LEU A 292 7.79 -19.11 -5.69
CA LEU A 292 8.12 -18.42 -4.45
C LEU A 292 9.01 -19.27 -3.53
N GLY A 293 9.32 -20.52 -3.90
CA GLY A 293 10.25 -21.36 -3.13
C GLY A 293 9.73 -21.77 -1.76
N PHE A 294 8.42 -21.86 -1.56
CA PHE A 294 7.84 -22.35 -0.32
C PHE A 294 8.07 -23.86 -0.18
N THR A 295 8.66 -24.29 0.93
CA THR A 295 8.62 -25.69 1.35
C THR A 295 7.27 -25.94 2.04
N THR A 296 6.48 -26.86 1.49
CA THR A 296 5.20 -27.32 2.07
C THR A 296 5.44 -28.06 3.37
#